data_AF-A0AAP4U9P0-F1
#
_entry.id   AF-A0AAP4U9P0-F1
#
_cell.length_a   1.000
_cell.length_b   1.000
_cell.length_c   1.000
_cell.angle_alpha   90.00
_cell.angle_beta   90.00
_cell.angle_gamma   90.00
#
_symmetry.space_group_name_H-M   'P 1'
#
loop_
_entity.id
_entity.type
_entity.pdbx_description
1 polymer ?
#
loop_
_entity_poly.entity_id
_entity_poly.type
_entity_poly.pdbx_seq_one_letter_code
_entity_poly.pdbx_strand_id
1 'polypeptide(L)' 'MKSIPLEEIALQLGFNDGANFSHSFKRCKNITPSQYRKQVKKQY' A
#
# COMPACT_ATOMS: atom_id res chain seq x y z
N MET A 1 10.03 7.81 11.18
CA MET A 1 8.63 8.02 10.75
C MET A 1 7.87 6.69 10.79
N LYS A 2 6.70 6.65 11.44
CA LYS A 2 5.86 5.45 11.54
C LYS A 2 5.16 5.23 10.19
N SER A 3 5.19 4.00 9.67
CA SER A 3 4.47 3.64 8.44
C SER A 3 2.99 3.46 8.77
N ILE A 4 2.10 4.12 8.02
CA ILE A 4 0.65 3.90 8.11
C ILE A 4 0.33 2.43 7.75
N PRO A 5 -0.41 1.67 8.57
CA PRO A 5 -0.84 0.30 8.27
C PRO A 5 -1.62 0.19 6.95
N LEU A 6 -1.64 -1.00 6.33
CA LEU A 6 -2.38 -1.18 5.08
C LEU A 6 -3.90 -1.11 5.29
N GLU A 7 -4.40 -1.63 6.40
CA GLU A 7 -5.81 -1.53 6.79
C GLU A 7 -6.28 -0.08 6.88
N GLU A 8 -5.47 0.80 7.49
CA GLU A 8 -5.83 2.21 7.61
C GLU A 8 -5.88 2.89 6.23
N ILE A 9 -4.90 2.61 5.36
CA ILE A 9 -4.90 3.12 3.98
C ILE A 9 -6.10 2.58 3.20
N ALA A 10 -6.42 1.30 3.37
CA ALA A 10 -7.55 0.67 2.70
C ALA A 10 -8.87 1.36 3.06
N LEU A 11 -9.14 1.54 4.35
CA LEU A 11 -10.35 2.19 4.84
C LEU A 11 -10.46 3.65 4.36
N GLN A 12 -9.37 4.41 4.40
CA GLN A 12 -9.34 5.79 3.90
C GLN A 12 -9.64 5.91 2.40
N LEU A 13 -9.31 4.87 1.63
CA LEU A 13 -9.52 4.82 0.19
C LEU A 13 -10.82 4.09 -0.22
N GLY A 14 -11.66 3.71 0.76
CA GLY A 14 -12.96 3.05 0.51
C GLY A 14 -12.86 1.55 0.21
N PHE A 15 -11.75 0.90 0.56
CA PHE A 15 -11.64 -0.57 0.52
C PHE A 15 -12.11 -1.17 1.84
N ASN A 16 -12.67 -2.39 1.76
CA ASN A 16 -13.15 -3.12 2.93
C ASN A 16 -12.00 -3.62 3.85
N ASP A 17 -10.83 -3.90 3.28
CA ASP A 17 -9.67 -4.44 4.00
C ASP A 17 -8.35 -4.20 3.25
N GLY A 18 -7.24 -4.46 3.95
CA GLY A 18 -5.89 -4.30 3.41
C GLY A 18 -5.56 -5.25 2.25
N ALA A 19 -6.20 -6.42 2.16
CA ALA A 19 -5.94 -7.38 1.09
C ALA A 19 -6.52 -6.90 -0.24
N ASN A 20 -7.77 -6.43 -0.24
CA ASN A 20 -8.46 -5.84 -1.39
C ASN A 20 -7.71 -4.61 -1.93
N PHE A 21 -7.23 -3.75 -1.03
CA PHE A 21 -6.34 -2.65 -1.38
C PHE A 21 -5.04 -3.17 -2.01
N SER A 22 -4.34 -4.11 -1.35
CA SER A 22 -3.06 -4.64 -1.81
C SER A 22 -3.13 -5.29 -3.19
N HIS A 23 -4.18 -6.08 -3.45
CA HIS A 23 -4.42 -6.70 -4.75
C HIS A 23 -4.69 -5.65 -5.84
N SER A 24 -5.56 -4.68 -5.56
CA SER A 24 -5.88 -3.60 -6.50
C SER A 24 -4.64 -2.74 -6.80
N PHE A 25 -3.88 -2.37 -5.77
CA PHE A 25 -2.63 -1.64 -5.92
C PHE A 25 -1.63 -2.42 -6.78
N LYS A 26 -1.43 -3.72 -6.52
CA LYS A 26 -0.53 -4.56 -7.32
C LYS A 26 -0.98 -4.64 -8.77
N ARG A 27 -2.28 -4.77 -9.04
CA ARG A 27 -2.81 -4.77 -10.41
C ARG A 27 -2.53 -3.46 -11.14
N CYS A 28 -2.66 -2.32 -10.46
CA CYS A 28 -2.46 -1.00 -11.08
C CYS A 28 -1.00 -0.57 -11.18
N LYS A 29 -0.16 -0.92 -10.21
CA LYS A 29 1.25 -0.48 -10.11
C LYS A 29 2.26 -1.56 -10.49
N ASN A 30 1.79 -2.79 -10.71
CA ASN A 30 2.61 -3.98 -10.98
C ASN A 30 3.61 -4.36 -9.87
N ILE A 31 3.48 -3.76 -8.68
CA ILE A 31 4.28 -4.03 -7.49
C ILE A 31 3.40 -4.00 -6.25
N THR A 32 3.80 -4.72 -5.20
CA THR A 32 3.07 -4.69 -3.92
C THR A 32 3.26 -3.35 -3.19
N PRO A 33 2.31 -2.95 -2.33
CA PRO A 33 2.48 -1.76 -1.48
C PRO A 33 3.75 -1.79 -0.62
N SER A 34 4.15 -2.98 -0.13
CA SER A 34 5.39 -3.14 0.66
C SER A 34 6.64 -2.86 -0.17
N GLN A 35 6.70 -3.36 -1.41
CA GLN A 35 7.79 -3.05 -2.35
C GLN A 35 7.85 -1.56 -2.67
N TYR A 36 6.70 -0.93 -2.93
CA TYR A 36 6.61 0.52 -3.18
C TYR A 36 7.14 1.33 -1.98
N ARG A 37 6.72 1.01 -0.75
CA ARG A 37 7.25 1.66 0.46
C ARG A 37 8.76 1.51 0.60
N LYS A 38 9.32 0.35 0.24
CA LYS A 38 10.78 0.14 0.26
C LYS A 38 11.50 0.98 -0.80
N GLN A 39 10.94 1.12 -2.00
CA GLN A 39 11.51 1.95 -3.07
C GLN A 39 11.55 3.42 -2.66
N VAL A 40 10.43 3.95 -2.16
CA VAL A 40 10.33 5.36 -1.73
C VAL A 40 11.30 5.65 -0.56
N LYS A 41 11.47 4.71 0.38
CA LYS A 41 12.43 4.87 1.49
C LYS A 41 13.90 4.86 1.06
N LYS A 42 14.24 4.26 -0.08
CA LYS A 42 15.62 4.23 -0.59
C LYS A 42 15.99 5.48 -1.40
N GLN A 43 15.01 6.32 -1.72
CA GLN A 43 15.19 7.48 -2.58
C GLN A 43 15.56 8.77 -1.78
N TYR A 44 15.71 8.65 -0.47
CA TYR A 44 16.16 9.67 0.48
C TYR A 44 17.15 9.04 1.46
#